data_AF-A0A7V2KTR7-F1
#
_entry.id   AF-A0A7V2KTR7-F1
#
_cell.length_a   1.000
_cell.length_b   1.000
_cell.length_c   1.000
_cell.angle_alpha   90.00
_cell.angle_beta   90.00
_cell.angle_gamma   90.00
#
_symmetry.space_group_name_H-M   'P 1'
#
loop_
_entity.id
_entity.type
_entity.pdbx_description
1 polymer ?
#
loop_
_entity_poly.entity_id
_entity_poly.type
_entity_poly.pdbx_seq_one_letter_code
_entity_poly.pdbx_strand_id
1 'polypeptide(L)'
;MHPTPVSIIPSHDAQNYLEEALKDWGKWENFELLERYPVSVSGVEGELIAYVVDWFLPVPGDDGPLLKYVRAVYFDHNGLVWWIEAECELEMVDQVKADFEHILETFQILD
;
A
#
# COMPACT_ATOMS: atom_id res chain seq x y z
N MET A 1 46.03 -4.22 -3.08
CA MET A 1 44.64 -4.38 -2.63
C MET A 1 43.85 -3.26 -3.26
N HIS A 2 43.00 -3.56 -4.24
CA HIS A 2 42.07 -2.56 -4.78
C HIS A 2 40.81 -2.58 -3.90
N PRO A 3 40.32 -1.43 -3.43
CA PRO A 3 39.04 -1.38 -2.74
C PRO A 3 37.95 -1.78 -3.72
N THR A 4 37.13 -2.75 -3.35
CA THR A 4 35.92 -3.11 -4.08
C THR A 4 35.00 -1.88 -4.12
N PRO A 5 34.46 -1.50 -5.28
CA PRO A 5 33.49 -0.42 -5.33
C PRO A 5 32.27 -0.82 -4.52
N VAL A 6 31.86 0.05 -3.59
CA VAL A 6 30.58 -0.05 -2.92
C VAL A 6 29.53 0.02 -4.01
N SER A 7 28.87 -1.11 -4.28
CA SER A 7 27.66 -1.12 -5.09
C SER A 7 26.63 -0.30 -4.32
N ILE A 8 26.34 0.89 -4.82
CA ILE A 8 25.19 1.67 -4.38
C ILE A 8 23.99 0.94 -5.01
N ILE A 9 23.50 -0.08 -4.32
CA ILE A 9 22.17 -0.60 -4.59
C ILE A 9 21.24 0.59 -4.31
N PRO A 10 20.43 1.07 -5.29
CA PRO A 10 19.46 2.12 -5.00
C PRO A 10 18.64 1.67 -3.81
N SER A 11 18.53 2.49 -2.76
CA SER A 11 17.57 2.20 -1.70
C SER A 11 16.21 2.15 -2.35
N HIS A 12 15.68 0.95 -2.51
CA HIS A 12 14.26 0.77 -2.74
C HIS A 12 13.64 0.94 -1.36
N ASP A 13 13.64 2.17 -0.87
CA ASP A 13 12.85 2.54 0.29
C ASP A 13 11.37 2.54 -0.11
N ALA A 14 10.51 2.24 0.85
CA ALA A 14 9.08 2.07 0.68
C ALA A 14 8.44 3.33 0.06
N GLN A 15 9.02 4.50 0.34
CA GLN A 15 8.58 5.76 -0.24
C GLN A 15 8.86 5.82 -1.74
N ASN A 16 10.07 5.54 -2.20
CA ASN A 16 10.39 5.51 -3.63
C ASN A 16 9.55 4.47 -4.37
N TYR A 17 9.38 3.27 -3.79
CA TYR A 17 8.49 2.25 -4.34
C TYR A 17 7.06 2.78 -4.50
N LEU A 18 6.52 3.40 -3.46
CA LEU A 18 5.16 3.93 -3.45
C LEU A 18 4.98 5.06 -4.47
N GLU A 19 5.95 5.96 -4.62
CA GLU A 19 5.90 7.02 -5.64
C GLU A 19 5.88 6.44 -7.07
N GLU A 20 6.70 5.43 -7.34
CA GLU A 20 6.69 4.75 -8.64
C GLU A 20 5.36 4.03 -8.89
N ALA A 21 4.84 3.35 -7.86
CA ALA A 21 3.57 2.65 -7.93
C ALA A 21 2.40 3.62 -8.18
N LEU A 22 2.30 4.72 -7.42
CA LEU A 22 1.25 5.75 -7.60
C LEU A 22 1.31 6.41 -8.98
N LYS A 23 2.51 6.61 -9.53
CA LYS A 23 2.67 7.13 -10.89
C LYS A 23 2.14 6.16 -11.94
N ASP A 24 2.29 4.85 -11.71
CA ASP A 24 1.79 3.83 -12.62
C ASP A 24 0.29 3.60 -12.46
N TRP A 25 -0.22 3.53 -11.23
CA TRP A 25 -1.65 3.38 -10.93
C TRP A 25 -2.47 4.59 -11.33
N GLY A 26 -1.89 5.80 -11.26
CA GLY A 26 -2.52 7.03 -11.75
C GLY A 26 -2.82 7.04 -13.26
N LYS A 27 -2.41 6.01 -14.00
CA LYS A 27 -2.75 5.81 -15.42
C LYS A 27 -4.00 4.92 -15.60
N TRP A 28 -4.50 4.28 -14.55
CA TRP A 28 -5.68 3.43 -14.59
C TRP A 28 -6.95 4.29 -14.63
N GLU A 29 -7.97 3.83 -15.35
CA GLU A 29 -9.16 4.63 -15.67
C GLU A 29 -9.93 5.07 -14.42
N ASN A 30 -10.14 4.16 -13.47
CA ASN A 30 -10.89 4.44 -12.24
C ASN A 30 -10.02 4.50 -10.98
N PHE A 31 -8.72 4.81 -11.12
CA PHE A 31 -7.87 5.03 -9.95
C PHE A 31 -8.12 6.41 -9.33
N GLU A 32 -8.42 6.44 -8.05
CA GLU A 32 -8.55 7.66 -7.26
C GLU A 32 -7.83 7.52 -5.92
N LEU A 33 -6.78 8.32 -5.69
CA LEU A 33 -6.12 8.41 -4.39
C LEU A 33 -6.97 9.29 -3.45
N LEU A 34 -7.41 8.72 -2.33
CA LEU A 34 -8.31 9.35 -1.36
C LEU A 34 -7.56 9.91 -0.14
N GLU A 35 -6.65 9.11 0.42
CA GLU A 35 -5.91 9.44 1.63
C GLU A 35 -4.43 9.12 1.43
N ARG A 36 -3.57 9.95 2.05
CA ARG A 36 -2.12 9.74 2.10
C ARG A 36 -1.55 10.46 3.30
N TYR A 37 -0.93 9.75 4.24
CA TYR A 37 -0.32 10.35 5.42
C TYR A 37 0.72 9.43 6.09
N PRO A 38 1.71 9.99 6.80
CA PRO A 38 2.71 9.20 7.53
C PRO A 38 2.07 8.46 8.72
N VAL A 39 2.54 7.24 8.98
CA VAL A 39 2.09 6.39 10.09
C VAL A 39 3.28 5.62 10.66
N SER A 40 3.18 5.16 11.92
CA SER A 40 4.17 4.28 12.53
C SER A 40 3.54 2.91 12.80
N VAL A 41 4.16 1.84 12.29
CA VAL A 41 3.70 0.44 12.45
C VAL A 41 4.76 -0.33 13.21
N SER A 42 4.42 -0.81 14.41
CA SER A 42 5.38 -1.46 15.32
C SER A 42 6.67 -0.63 15.56
N GLY A 43 6.56 0.71 15.57
CA GLY A 43 7.69 1.63 15.73
C GLY A 43 8.55 1.85 14.47
N VAL A 44 8.14 1.29 13.32
CA VAL A 44 8.74 1.55 12.02
C VAL A 44 7.91 2.61 11.30
N GLU A 45 8.57 3.68 10.85
CA GLU A 45 7.91 4.72 10.07
C GLU A 45 7.52 4.20 8.68
N GLY A 46 6.32 4.55 8.25
CA GLY A 46 5.77 4.18 6.96
C GLY A 46 4.77 5.22 6.47
N GLU A 47 4.10 4.89 5.38
CA GLU A 47 3.09 5.74 4.77
C GLU A 47 1.81 4.97 4.52
N LEU A 48 0.70 5.49 5.04
CA LEU A 48 -0.63 4.97 4.75
C LEU A 48 -1.18 5.66 3.51
N ILE A 49 -1.74 4.87 2.61
CA ILE A 49 -2.59 5.34 1.53
C ILE A 49 -3.95 4.68 1.57
N ALA A 50 -4.94 5.38 1.03
CA ALA A 50 -6.20 4.76 0.65
C ALA A 50 -6.59 5.23 -0.74
N TYR A 51 -7.08 4.33 -1.57
CA TYR A 51 -7.45 4.62 -2.95
C TYR A 51 -8.62 3.73 -3.42
N VAL A 52 -9.29 4.17 -4.47
CA VAL A 52 -10.28 3.37 -5.20
C VAL A 52 -9.69 2.95 -6.54
N VAL A 53 -10.03 1.74 -6.98
CA VAL A 53 -9.57 1.19 -8.26
C VAL A 53 -10.57 0.17 -8.82
N ASP A 54 -10.46 -0.12 -10.10
CA ASP A 54 -11.11 -1.27 -10.76
C ASP A 54 -10.67 -2.60 -10.14
N TRP A 55 -11.65 -3.47 -9.89
CA TRP A 55 -11.39 -4.86 -9.53
C TRP A 55 -10.84 -5.63 -10.74
N PHE A 56 -9.77 -6.39 -10.51
CA PHE A 56 -9.04 -7.10 -11.56
C PHE A 56 -9.86 -8.22 -12.24
N LEU A 57 -10.90 -8.75 -11.59
CA LEU A 57 -11.68 -9.87 -12.12
C LEU A 57 -13.08 -9.46 -12.58
N PRO A 58 -13.52 -9.82 -13.80
CA PRO A 58 -14.89 -9.57 -14.21
C PRO A 58 -15.86 -10.39 -13.36
N VAL A 59 -16.91 -9.74 -12.84
CA VAL A 59 -18.04 -10.44 -12.21
C VAL A 59 -19.04 -10.82 -13.33
N PRO A 60 -19.42 -12.10 -13.48
CA PRO A 60 -20.40 -12.48 -14.48
C PRO A 60 -21.75 -11.80 -14.24
N GLY A 61 -22.21 -11.02 -15.21
CA GLY A 61 -23.55 -10.39 -15.19
C GLY A 61 -23.61 -8.96 -14.69
N ASP A 62 -22.46 -8.30 -14.47
CA ASP A 62 -22.39 -6.87 -14.19
C ASP A 62 -21.87 -6.11 -15.42
N ASP A 63 -22.54 -5.01 -15.77
CA ASP A 63 -22.25 -4.20 -16.97
C ASP A 63 -21.34 -2.99 -16.66
N GLY A 64 -20.90 -2.83 -15.41
CA GLY A 64 -20.06 -1.71 -14.96
C GLY A 64 -18.73 -2.12 -14.31
N PRO A 65 -17.78 -1.17 -14.15
CA PRO A 65 -16.56 -1.42 -13.41
C PRO A 65 -16.89 -1.69 -11.94
N LEU A 66 -16.48 -2.86 -11.45
CA LEU A 66 -16.57 -3.15 -10.02
C LEU A 66 -15.44 -2.41 -9.31
N LEU A 67 -15.77 -1.33 -8.59
CA LEU A 67 -14.80 -0.55 -7.85
C LEU A 67 -14.53 -1.15 -6.46
N LYS A 68 -13.27 -1.07 -6.04
CA LYS A 68 -12.82 -1.52 -4.72
C LYS A 68 -12.09 -0.41 -4.02
N TYR A 69 -12.34 -0.31 -2.72
CA TYR A 69 -11.55 0.51 -1.82
C TYR A 69 -10.37 -0.30 -1.32
N VAL A 70 -9.18 0.26 -1.43
CA VAL A 70 -7.95 -0.31 -0.91
C VAL A 70 -7.36 0.63 0.13
N ARG A 71 -6.91 0.06 1.25
CA ARG A 71 -6.18 0.75 2.30
C ARG A 71 -4.91 -0.02 2.58
N ALA A 72 -3.77 0.65 2.46
CA ALA A 72 -2.47 0.01 2.57
C ALA A 72 -1.48 0.88 3.35
N VAL A 73 -0.59 0.25 4.10
CA VAL A 73 0.59 0.90 4.68
C VAL A 73 1.83 0.29 4.06
N TYR A 74 2.73 1.14 3.59
CA TYR A 74 4.05 0.77 3.08
C TYR A 74 5.13 1.22 4.06
N PHE A 75 6.09 0.36 4.39
CA PHE A 75 7.17 0.66 5.33
C PHE A 75 8.42 -0.16 5.03
N ASP A 76 9.58 0.35 5.47
CA ASP A 76 10.86 -0.32 5.28
C ASP A 76 11.25 -1.11 6.52
N HIS A 77 11.53 -2.39 6.35
CA HIS A 77 12.04 -3.22 7.44
C HIS A 77 13.17 -4.13 6.95
N ASN A 78 14.34 -4.02 7.58
CA ASN A 78 15.57 -4.76 7.24
C ASN A 78 16.00 -4.64 5.77
N GLY A 79 15.82 -3.45 5.17
CA GLY A 79 16.21 -3.18 3.79
C GLY A 79 15.27 -3.77 2.73
N LEU A 80 14.06 -4.17 3.14
CA LEU A 80 12.99 -4.64 2.27
C LEU A 80 11.76 -3.75 2.44
N VAL A 81 11.04 -3.52 1.34
CA VAL A 81 9.73 -2.87 1.36
C VAL A 81 8.69 -3.90 1.80
N TRP A 82 7.97 -3.57 2.86
CA TRP A 82 6.82 -4.32 3.34
C TRP A 82 5.55 -3.51 3.13
N TRP A 83 4.44 -4.22 2.98
CA TRP A 83 3.13 -3.59 3.04
C TRP A 83 2.09 -4.48 3.72
N ILE A 84 1.12 -3.83 4.36
CA ILE A 84 -0.09 -4.45 4.88
C ILE A 84 -1.25 -3.81 4.11
N GLU A 85 -2.12 -4.62 3.54
CA GLU A 85 -3.22 -4.15 2.69
C GLU A 85 -4.54 -4.82 3.10
N ALA A 86 -5.60 -4.03 3.05
CA ALA A 86 -6.97 -4.51 3.06
C ALA A 86 -7.73 -3.89 1.90
N GLU A 87 -8.55 -4.71 1.24
CA GLU A 87 -9.38 -4.31 0.11
C GLU A 87 -10.84 -4.75 0.35
N CYS A 88 -11.80 -3.93 -0.10
CA CYS A 88 -13.22 -4.24 0.05
C CYS A 88 -14.10 -3.51 -0.97
N GLU A 89 -15.36 -3.90 -1.01
CA GLU A 89 -16.38 -3.16 -1.76
C GLU A 89 -16.67 -1.82 -1.09
N LEU A 90 -17.10 -0.84 -1.89
CA LEU A 90 -17.33 0.53 -1.40
C LEU A 90 -18.34 0.61 -0.25
N GLU A 91 -19.28 -0.32 -0.15
CA GLU A 91 -20.26 -0.38 0.94
C GLU A 91 -19.67 -0.85 2.28
N MET A 92 -18.47 -1.46 2.27
CA MET A 92 -17.79 -2.00 3.45
C MET A 92 -16.68 -1.09 3.99
N VAL A 93 -16.48 0.09 3.37
CA VAL A 93 -15.35 0.99 3.67
C VAL A 93 -15.22 1.30 5.16
N ASP A 94 -16.31 1.71 5.81
CA ASP A 94 -16.27 2.11 7.22
C ASP A 94 -15.85 0.95 8.13
N GLN A 95 -16.34 -0.27 7.83
CA GLN A 95 -15.97 -1.47 8.58
C GLN A 95 -14.49 -1.81 8.39
N VAL A 96 -14.02 -1.81 7.13
CA VAL A 96 -12.62 -2.14 6.82
C VAL A 96 -11.65 -1.09 7.37
N LYS A 97 -12.02 0.19 7.40
CA LYS A 97 -11.19 1.22 8.03
C LYS A 97 -10.97 0.92 9.52
N ALA A 98 -12.04 0.60 10.25
CA ALA A 98 -11.95 0.27 11.67
C ALA A 98 -11.13 -1.02 11.92
N ASP A 99 -11.37 -2.06 11.13
CA ASP A 99 -10.65 -3.33 11.26
C ASP A 99 -9.16 -3.15 10.93
N PHE A 100 -8.84 -2.36 9.91
CA PHE A 100 -7.47 -2.10 9.50
C PHE A 100 -6.71 -1.27 10.54
N GLU A 101 -7.35 -0.26 11.16
CA GLU A 101 -6.76 0.48 12.29
C GLU A 101 -6.40 -0.46 13.43
N HIS A 102 -7.29 -1.39 13.79
CA HIS A 102 -7.02 -2.38 14.82
C HIS A 102 -5.84 -3.31 14.45
N ILE A 103 -5.73 -3.71 13.18
CA ILE A 103 -4.58 -4.48 12.67
C ILE A 103 -3.30 -3.69 12.89
N LEU A 104 -3.23 -2.42 12.50
CA LEU A 104 -2.02 -1.61 12.64
C LEU A 104 -1.62 -1.42 14.12
N GLU A 105 -2.59 -1.27 15.03
CA GLU A 105 -2.34 -1.15 16.47
C GLU A 105 -1.78 -2.43 17.10
N THR A 106 -2.16 -3.59 16.57
CA THR A 106 -1.82 -4.91 17.14
C THR A 106 -0.71 -5.62 16.39
N PHE A 107 -0.34 -5.12 15.21
CA PHE A 107 0.72 -5.70 14.39
C PHE A 107 2.05 -5.66 15.14
N GLN A 108 2.78 -6.77 15.07
CA GLN A 108 4.10 -6.91 15.66
C GLN A 108 5.03 -7.57 14.65
N ILE A 109 6.21 -7.01 14.52
CA ILE A 109 7.33 -7.62 13.82
C ILE A 109 8.08 -8.48 14.84
N LEU A 110 8.28 -9.77 14.51
CA LEU A 110 9.02 -10.71 15.36
C LEU A 110 10.47 -10.79 14.88
N ASP A 111 11.41 -10.70 15.83
CA ASP A 111 12.86 -10.84 15.60
C ASP A 111 13.30 -12.29 15.30
#